data_AF-A0A7X8LYZ8-F1
#
_entry.id   AF-A0A7X8LYZ8-F1
#
_cell.length_a   1.000
_cell.length_b   1.000
_cell.length_c   1.000
_cell.angle_alpha   90.00
_cell.angle_beta   90.00
_cell.angle_gamma   90.00
#
_symmetry.space_group_name_H-M   'P 1'
#
loop_
_entity.id
_entity.type
_entity.pdbx_description
1 polymer ?
#
loop_
_entity_poly.entity_id
_entity_poly.type
_entity_poly.pdbx_seq_one_letter_code
_entity_poly.pdbx_strand_id
1 'polypeptide(L)' 'MITTLNVVIIGLVFVIIDLIPMYQNKEWISFFLSVSLLIISLILVVLIDLKVKIPSPSDYIEKIVTFIFGLE' A
#
# COMPACT_ATOMS: atom_id res chain seq x y z
N MET A 1 7.27 -9.77 11.11
CA MET A 1 7.76 -8.64 11.89
C MET A 1 8.92 -7.94 11.22
N ILE A 2 9.90 -8.68 10.66
CA ILE A 2 11.08 -8.07 10.03
C ILE A 2 10.69 -7.13 8.86
N THR A 3 9.72 -7.54 8.03
CA THR A 3 9.23 -6.76 6.88
C THR A 3 8.56 -5.47 7.34
N THR A 4 7.70 -5.54 8.35
CA THR A 4 7.05 -4.38 8.97
C THR A 4 8.07 -3.39 9.51
N LEU A 5 9.10 -3.87 10.19
CA LEU A 5 10.17 -3.03 10.74
C LEU A 5 10.93 -2.28 9.63
N ASN A 6 11.28 -2.98 8.54
CA ASN A 6 11.95 -2.37 7.39
C ASN A 6 11.08 -1.30 6.72
N VAL A 7 9.79 -1.58 6.54
CA VAL A 7 8.84 -0.62 5.93
C VAL A 7 8.68 0.61 6.80
N VAL A 8 8.65 0.48 8.13
CA VAL A 8 8.63 1.62 9.06
C VAL A 8 9.89 2.47 8.94
N ILE A 9 11.08 1.84 8.90
CA ILE A 9 12.35 2.56 8.79
C ILE A 9 12.42 3.33 7.46
N ILE A 10 12.12 2.67 6.34
CA ILE A 10 12.11 3.30 5.02
C ILE A 10 11.04 4.40 4.97
N GLY A 11 9.87 4.15 5.54
CA GLY A 11 8.79 5.13 5.63
C GLY A 11 9.20 6.39 6.39
N LEU A 12 9.93 6.26 7.50
CA LEU A 12 10.46 7.41 8.24
C LEU A 12 11.47 8.23 7.41
N VAL A 13 12.35 7.56 6.69
CA VAL A 13 13.30 8.23 5.78
C VAL A 13 12.55 8.99 4.68
N PHE A 14 11.51 8.37 4.09
CA PHE A 14 10.66 9.01 3.08
C PHE A 14 9.92 10.24 3.63
N VAL A 15 9.42 10.16 4.88
CA VAL A 15 8.77 11.30 5.55
C VAL A 15 9.72 12.51 5.62
N ILE A 16 10.98 12.27 5.98
CA ILE A 16 11.97 13.34 6.17
C ILE A 16 12.42 13.94 4.83
N ILE A 17 12.70 13.09 3.84
CA ILE A 17 13.30 13.51 2.57
C ILE A 17 12.26 14.10 1.61
N ASP A 18 11.03 13.61 1.63
CA ASP A 18 10.03 13.94 0.59
C ASP A 18 8.81 14.63 1.19
N LEU A 19 8.20 14.02 2.21
CA LEU A 19 6.93 14.49 2.76
C LEU A 19 7.04 15.85 3.48
N ILE A 20 8.12 16.08 4.24
CA ILE A 20 8.39 17.37 4.88
C ILE A 20 8.64 18.47 3.83
N PRO A 21 9.54 18.30 2.84
CA PRO A 21 9.70 19.27 1.77
C PRO A 21 8.43 19.51 0.95
N MET A 22 7.65 18.48 0.62
CA MET A 22 6.37 18.64 -0.09
C MET A 22 5.37 19.50 0.68
N TYR A 23 5.29 19.31 2.00
CA TYR A 23 4.47 20.16 2.86
C TYR A 23 4.97 21.61 2.86
N GLN A 24 6.29 21.83 2.96
CA GLN A 24 6.91 23.17 2.95
C GLN A 24 6.71 23.87 1.60
N ASN A 25 6.81 23.14 0.49
CA ASN A 25 6.61 23.62 -0.88
C ASN A 25 5.13 23.81 -1.24
N LYS A 26 4.20 23.55 -0.31
CA LYS A 26 2.75 23.65 -0.49
C LYS A 26 2.20 22.78 -1.63
N GLU A 27 2.87 21.68 -1.93
CA GLU A 27 2.40 20.67 -2.88
C GLU A 27 1.32 19.78 -2.24
N TRP A 28 0.19 20.38 -1.87
CA TRP A 28 -0.84 19.74 -1.05
C TRP A 28 -1.39 18.46 -1.68
N ILE A 29 -1.65 18.47 -2.99
CA ILE A 29 -2.19 17.30 -3.71
C ILE A 29 -1.20 16.14 -3.62
N SER A 30 0.07 16.39 -3.97
CA SER A 30 1.14 15.40 -3.91
C SER A 30 1.35 14.91 -2.47
N PHE A 31 1.31 15.81 -1.50
CA PHE A 31 1.45 15.50 -0.07
C PHE A 31 0.36 14.55 0.41
N PHE A 32 -0.91 14.89 0.16
CA PHE A 32 -2.04 14.04 0.56
C PHE A 32 -2.01 12.67 -0.14
N LEU A 33 -1.67 12.62 -1.43
CA LEU A 33 -1.49 11.36 -2.15
C LEU A 33 -0.41 10.50 -1.50
N SER A 34 0.76 11.08 -1.25
CA SER A 34 1.91 10.37 -0.67
C SER A 34 1.64 9.88 0.76
N VAL A 35 1.00 10.71 1.59
CA VAL A 35 0.54 10.32 2.94
C VAL A 35 -0.45 9.15 2.85
N SER A 36 -1.45 9.24 1.99
CA SER A 36 -2.47 8.19 1.85
C SER A 36 -1.86 6.87 1.39
N LEU A 37 -0.94 6.91 0.42
CA LEU A 37 -0.19 5.74 -0.04
C LEU A 37 0.67 5.13 1.06
N LEU A 38 1.34 5.95 1.86
CA LEU A 38 2.17 5.50 2.98
C LEU A 38 1.32 4.80 4.05
N ILE A 39 0.14 5.34 4.37
CA ILE A 39 -0.82 4.72 5.29
C ILE A 39 -1.31 3.37 4.73
N ILE A 40 -1.71 3.32 3.46
CA ILE A 40 -2.17 2.07 2.82
C ILE A 40 -1.05 1.02 2.84
N SER A 41 0.18 1.40 2.53
CA SER A 41 1.35 0.52 2.58
C SER A 41 1.56 -0.07 3.98
N LEU A 42 1.50 0.76 5.03
CA LEU A 42 1.60 0.29 6.42
C LEU A 42 0.49 -0.70 6.77
N ILE A 43 -0.74 -0.41 6.39
CA ILE A 43 -1.88 -1.31 6.60
C ILE A 43 -1.62 -2.66 5.93
N LEU A 44 -1.28 -2.66 4.63
CA LEU A 44 -1.01 -3.88 3.88
C LEU A 44 0.09 -4.74 4.51
N VAL A 45 1.19 -4.11 4.93
CA VAL A 45 2.32 -4.84 5.52
C VAL A 45 1.95 -5.43 6.88
N VAL A 46 1.14 -4.72 7.68
CA VAL A 46 0.60 -5.28 8.93
C VAL A 46 -0.34 -6.46 8.66
N LEU A 47 -1.22 -6.38 7.65
CA LEU A 47 -2.08 -7.50 7.27
C LEU A 47 -1.27 -8.73 6.83
N ILE A 48 -0.22 -8.52 6.03
CA ILE A 48 0.69 -9.59 5.60
C ILE A 48 1.35 -10.24 6.82
N ASP A 49 1.80 -9.43 7.78
CA ASP A 49 2.49 -9.94 8.95
C ASP A 49 1.58 -10.74 9.90
N LEU A 50 0.31 -10.33 9.98
CA LEU A 50 -0.74 -11.07 10.68
C LEU A 50 -1.15 -12.36 9.95
N LYS A 51 -0.48 -12.72 8.84
CA LYS A 51 -0.81 -13.86 7.97
C LYS A 51 -2.26 -13.86 7.52
N VAL A 52 -2.87 -12.68 7.40
CA VAL A 52 -4.16 -12.55 6.75
C VAL A 52 -3.94 -13.05 5.32
N LYS A 53 -4.66 -14.10 4.93
CA LYS A 53 -4.64 -14.58 3.54
C LYS A 53 -5.19 -13.43 2.70
N ILE A 54 -4.30 -12.68 2.07
CA ILE A 54 -4.66 -11.73 1.04
C ILE A 54 -4.91 -12.60 -0.20
N PRO A 55 -6.18 -12.78 -0.62
CA PRO A 55 -6.49 -13.50 -1.85
C PRO A 55 -5.67 -12.92 -2.99
N SER A 56 -5.12 -13.80 -3.82
CA SER A 56 -4.27 -13.37 -4.90
C SER A 56 -5.11 -12.55 -5.90
N PRO A 57 -4.54 -11.51 -6.54
CA PRO A 57 -5.25 -10.79 -7.59
C PRO A 57 -5.75 -11.74 -8.70
N SER A 58 -5.01 -12.82 -8.96
CA SER A 58 -5.40 -13.90 -9.85
C SER A 58 -6.73 -14.56 -9.46
N ASP A 59 -7.00 -14.78 -8.17
CA ASP A 59 -8.27 -15.39 -7.72
C ASP A 59 -9.48 -14.50 -8.06
N TYR A 60 -9.29 -13.18 -8.05
CA TYR A 60 -10.33 -12.22 -8.44
C TYR A 60 -10.47 -12.11 -9.96
N ILE A 61 -9.36 -12.07 -10.69
CA ILE A 61 -9.37 -12.02 -12.15
C ILE A 61 -9.99 -13.31 -12.72
N GLU A 62 -9.64 -14.47 -12.17
CA GLU A 62 -10.23 -15.76 -12.54
C GLU A 62 -11.74 -15.73 -12.34
N LYS A 63 -12.24 -15.30 -11.17
CA LYS A 63 -13.68 -15.15 -10.95
C LYS A 63 -14.36 -14.20 -11.93
N ILE A 64 -13.71 -13.09 -12.28
CA ILE A 64 -14.26 -12.13 -13.25
C ILE A 64 -14.30 -12.74 -14.65
N VAL A 65 -13.23 -13.40 -15.08
CA VAL A 65 -13.15 -14.06 -16.39
C VAL A 65 -14.17 -15.19 -16.46
N THR A 66 -14.24 -16.05 -15.44
CA THR A 66 -15.23 -17.12 -15.34
C THR A 66 -16.65 -16.59 -15.36
N PHE A 67 -16.94 -15.48 -14.67
CA PHE A 67 -18.26 -14.84 -14.70
C PHE A 67 -18.62 -14.25 -16.07
N ILE A 68 -17.67 -13.59 -16.75
CA ILE A 68 -17.90 -12.99 -18.08
C ILE A 68 -18.08 -14.07 -19.15
N PHE A 69 -17.29 -15.15 -19.09
CA PHE A 69 -17.30 -16.21 -20.09
C PHE A 69 -18.21 -17.38 -19.74
N GLY A 70 -18.87 -17.37 -18.57
CA GLY A 70 -19.79 -18.43 -18.13
C GLY A 70 -19.11 -19.79 -17.97
N LEU A 71 -17.82 -19.80 -17.59
CA LEU A 71 -17.02 -21.01 -17.41
C LEU A 71 -17.24 -21.59 -16.00
N GLU A 72 -18.50 -21.84 -15.63
CA GLU A 72 -18.85 -22.54 -14.38
C GLU A 72 -18.49 -24.03 -14.44
#